data_AF-A0A1H2PTI9-F1
#
_entry.id   AF-A0A1H2PTI9-F1
#
_cell.length_a   1.000
_cell.length_b   1.000
_cell.length_c   1.000
_cell.angle_alpha   90.00
_cell.angle_beta   90.00
_cell.angle_gamma   90.00
#
_symmetry.space_group_name_H-M   'P 1'
#
loop_
_entity.id
_entity.type
_entity.pdbx_description
1 polymer ?
#
loop_
_entity_poly.entity_id
_entity_poly.type
_entity_poly.pdbx_seq_one_letter_code
_entity_poly.pdbx_strand_id
1 'polypeptide(L)'
;MDRGTRKWLRVGAIAIVLLALAAALAAHLATRAVEKRIVTLLGPLGHAGAIHVGLHQVVLEDVVIGAPAGWPARETLRARRLVFEPSWRELLAHRTVIRRVVGTDVYLSVRRNRNGRLEVLPTLRRTAAAAGAQGADATAVATRANGASAASAAIDSERRDASAVSGASGEAAARPRRPTDIGQIIVESGQLDYYDAVVATPPYRLRIDDFKLRIDDLHFPPTNAHTAFDLQGRLHQRGSGGTLHTHGWIALASSDVDIETRLRQADVTLLAPYLMRRSPGLLAGGTADLTMRTRVRHPRLDANGRLDLHDLRLGEQGTLAALPREVVLAALEDHKGVISLDFTLSGDLKDPKFSLDEGIATRFAAGFARALGVSSEGVAKGLGETAKGLGGALLNLIGQ
;
A
#
# COMPACT_ATOMS: atom_id res chain seq x y z
N MET A 1 63.26 8.18 34.03
CA MET A 1 61.78 8.19 34.03
C MET A 1 61.32 8.14 35.49
N ASP A 2 60.87 9.28 35.99
CA ASP A 2 60.67 9.53 37.41
C ASP A 2 59.52 8.70 38.01
N ARG A 3 59.58 8.38 39.30
CA ARG A 3 58.57 7.53 39.97
C ARG A 3 57.17 8.16 39.91
N GLY A 4 57.09 9.49 39.88
CA GLY A 4 55.84 10.24 39.70
C GLY A 4 55.19 10.03 38.33
N THR A 5 55.98 10.03 37.25
CA THR A 5 55.46 9.89 35.87
C THR A 5 54.86 8.50 35.63
N ARG A 6 55.46 7.45 36.19
CA ARG A 6 54.93 6.06 36.10
C ARG A 6 53.61 5.88 36.86
N LYS A 7 53.39 6.64 37.95
CA LYS A 7 52.14 6.60 38.72
C LYS A 7 50.98 7.24 37.95
N TRP A 8 51.21 8.39 37.33
CA TRP A 8 50.21 9.05 36.47
C TRP A 8 49.90 8.26 35.20
N LEU A 9 50.90 7.61 34.59
CA LEU A 9 50.68 6.68 33.47
C LEU A 9 49.79 5.49 33.86
N ARG A 10 49.98 4.90 35.05
CA ARG A 10 49.15 3.79 35.54
C ARG A 10 47.71 4.24 35.83
N VAL A 11 47.53 5.40 36.45
CA VAL A 11 46.20 5.96 36.71
C VAL A 11 45.47 6.28 35.40
N GLY A 12 46.16 6.87 34.42
CA GLY A 12 45.60 7.12 33.09
C GLY A 12 45.19 5.83 32.37
N ALA A 13 46.03 4.79 32.42
CA ALA A 13 45.71 3.49 31.84
C ALA A 13 44.47 2.83 32.49
N ILE A 14 44.35 2.89 33.83
CA ILE A 14 43.19 2.36 34.55
C ILE A 14 41.92 3.14 34.17
N ALA A 15 41.99 4.47 34.07
CA ALA A 15 40.86 5.30 33.66
C ALA A 15 40.37 4.96 32.25
N ILE A 16 41.28 4.72 31.30
CA ILE A 16 40.93 4.31 29.93
C ILE A 16 40.25 2.93 29.92
N VAL A 17 40.76 1.96 30.68
CA VAL A 17 40.14 0.63 30.78
C VAL A 17 38.74 0.70 31.39
N LEU A 18 38.56 1.49 32.46
CA LEU A 18 37.24 1.69 33.07
C LEU A 18 36.27 2.39 32.11
N LEU A 19 36.74 3.37 31.34
CA LEU A 19 35.93 4.04 30.33
C LEU A 19 35.55 3.08 29.20
N ALA A 20 36.47 2.20 28.77
CA ALA A 20 36.20 1.16 27.79
C ALA A 20 35.19 0.13 28.31
N LEU A 21 35.31 -0.30 29.57
CA LEU A 21 34.35 -1.21 30.22
C LEU A 21 32.97 -0.57 30.38
N ALA A 22 32.90 0.70 30.79
CA ALA A 22 31.65 1.45 30.87
C ALA A 22 31.00 1.62 29.49
N ALA A 23 31.79 1.92 28.46
CA ALA A 23 31.32 1.98 27.07
C ALA A 23 30.80 0.62 26.58
N ALA A 24 31.49 -0.48 26.90
CA ALA A 24 31.05 -1.83 26.56
C ALA A 24 29.74 -2.21 27.27
N LEU A 25 29.61 -1.89 28.57
CA LEU A 25 28.37 -2.09 29.33
C LEU A 25 27.22 -1.25 28.76
N ALA A 26 27.47 0.01 28.44
CA ALA A 26 26.47 0.89 27.81
C ALA A 26 26.01 0.35 26.44
N ALA A 27 26.94 -0.12 25.61
CA ALA A 27 26.62 -0.73 24.32
C ALA A 27 25.80 -2.03 24.49
N HIS A 28 26.11 -2.84 25.49
CA HIS A 28 25.34 -4.05 25.81
C HIS A 28 23.90 -3.71 26.25
N LEU A 29 23.74 -2.73 27.14
CA LEU A 29 22.42 -2.27 27.59
C LEU A 29 21.62 -1.65 26.43
N ALA A 30 22.25 -0.88 25.56
CA ALA A 30 21.62 -0.30 24.38
C ALA A 30 21.12 -1.41 23.42
N THR A 31 21.93 -2.44 23.18
CA THR A 31 21.54 -3.60 22.37
C THR A 31 20.30 -4.29 22.93
N ARG A 32 20.27 -4.56 24.24
CA ARG A 32 19.11 -5.15 24.92
C ARG A 32 17.87 -4.26 24.86
N ALA A 33 18.04 -2.94 24.93
CA ALA A 33 16.93 -2.00 24.82
C ALA A 33 16.32 -2.00 23.40
N VAL A 34 17.16 -2.03 22.37
CA VAL A 34 16.73 -2.14 20.96
C VAL A 34 16.02 -3.46 20.70
N GLU A 35 16.59 -4.57 21.15
CA GLU A 35 15.98 -5.91 21.04
C GLU A 35 14.57 -5.93 21.65
N LYS A 36 14.43 -5.48 22.90
CA LYS A 36 13.12 -5.38 23.58
C LYS A 36 12.13 -4.51 22.82
N ARG A 37 12.59 -3.37 22.28
CA ARG A 37 11.72 -2.47 21.51
C ARG A 37 11.23 -3.13 20.23
N ILE A 38 12.09 -3.86 19.52
CA ILE A 38 11.73 -4.58 18.30
C ILE A 38 10.70 -5.67 18.62
N VAL A 39 10.94 -6.50 19.64
CA VAL A 39 9.99 -7.54 20.07
C VAL A 39 8.64 -6.92 20.45
N THR A 40 8.66 -5.78 21.15
CA THR A 40 7.43 -5.06 21.51
C THR A 40 6.67 -4.56 20.27
N LEU A 41 7.38 -4.09 19.24
CA LEU A 41 6.78 -3.60 17.99
C LEU A 41 6.24 -4.72 17.10
N LEU A 42 6.90 -5.89 17.10
CA LEU A 42 6.39 -7.09 16.44
C LEU A 42 5.09 -7.57 17.11
N GLY A 43 5.00 -7.42 18.43
CA GLY A 43 3.81 -7.76 19.20
C GLY A 43 3.57 -9.27 19.26
N PRO A 44 2.41 -9.73 19.77
CA PRO A 44 2.18 -11.14 20.05
C PRO A 44 2.03 -12.01 18.79
N LEU A 45 1.70 -11.39 17.66
CA LEU A 45 1.56 -12.08 16.37
C LEU A 45 2.84 -12.01 15.53
N GLY A 46 3.89 -11.33 16.01
CA GLY A 46 5.13 -11.16 15.27
C GLY A 46 6.31 -11.81 15.98
N HIS A 47 7.23 -12.38 15.22
CA HIS A 47 8.52 -12.85 15.73
C HIS A 47 9.64 -12.62 14.71
N ALA A 48 10.87 -12.63 15.21
CA ALA A 48 12.08 -12.68 14.41
C ALA A 48 12.93 -13.82 14.97
N GLY A 49 13.46 -14.69 14.09
CA GLY A 49 14.31 -15.81 14.49
C GLY A 49 15.61 -15.34 15.14
N ALA A 50 16.22 -14.29 14.59
CA ALA A 50 17.39 -13.63 15.17
C ALA A 50 17.32 -12.11 15.03
N ILE A 51 17.91 -11.41 16.00
CA ILE A 51 18.02 -9.95 16.03
C ILE A 51 19.49 -9.59 16.26
N HIS A 52 20.15 -9.02 15.26
CA HIS A 52 21.52 -8.53 15.36
C HIS A 52 21.54 -7.02 15.38
N VAL A 53 21.91 -6.43 16.52
CA VAL A 53 22.07 -4.98 16.65
C VAL A 53 23.55 -4.64 16.48
N GLY A 54 23.88 -3.98 15.38
CA GLY A 54 25.21 -3.45 15.11
C GLY A 54 25.30 -1.94 15.33
N LEU A 55 26.51 -1.38 15.18
CA LEU A 55 26.78 0.05 15.34
C LEU A 55 26.16 0.93 14.25
N HIS A 56 25.73 0.36 13.12
CA HIS A 56 25.20 1.11 11.97
C HIS A 56 23.91 0.53 11.41
N GLN A 57 23.63 -0.73 11.75
CA GLN A 57 22.49 -1.46 11.21
C GLN A 57 21.88 -2.37 12.26
N VAL A 58 20.60 -2.66 12.11
CA VAL A 58 19.88 -3.71 12.83
C VAL A 58 19.42 -4.72 11.79
N VAL A 59 19.79 -5.98 11.97
CA VAL A 59 19.40 -7.08 11.07
C VAL A 59 18.42 -7.99 11.80
N LEU A 60 17.26 -8.21 11.18
CA LEU A 60 16.29 -9.21 11.61
C LEU A 60 16.30 -10.36 10.62
N GLU A 61 16.40 -11.58 11.13
CA GLU A 61 16.34 -12.80 10.33
C GLU A 61 15.05 -13.56 10.64
N ASP A 62 14.50 -14.23 9.63
CA ASP A 62 13.28 -15.04 9.70
C ASP A 62 12.14 -14.29 10.41
N VAL A 63 11.82 -13.11 9.87
CA VAL A 63 10.75 -12.25 10.39
C VAL A 63 9.42 -12.77 9.90
N VAL A 64 8.48 -12.95 10.81
CA VAL A 64 7.08 -13.31 10.50
C VAL A 64 6.16 -12.40 11.27
N ILE A 65 5.12 -11.93 10.61
CA ILE A 65 4.05 -11.13 11.20
C ILE A 65 2.72 -11.77 10.82
N GLY A 66 2.16 -12.49 11.78
CA GLY A 66 0.88 -13.14 11.71
C GLY A 66 -0.24 -12.17 11.37
N ALA A 67 -1.23 -12.70 10.65
CA ALA A 67 -2.37 -11.92 10.24
C ALA A 67 -3.43 -11.84 11.35
N PRO A 68 -4.17 -10.72 11.45
CA PRO A 68 -5.30 -10.63 12.38
C PRO A 68 -6.47 -11.51 11.92
N ALA A 69 -7.42 -11.77 12.81
CA ALA A 69 -8.65 -12.48 12.47
C ALA A 69 -9.38 -11.83 11.27
N GLY A 70 -9.87 -12.67 10.35
CA GLY A 70 -10.57 -12.22 9.13
C GLY A 70 -9.65 -11.71 8.01
N TRP A 71 -8.33 -11.86 8.14
CA TRP A 71 -7.40 -11.62 7.04
C TRP A 71 -7.38 -12.79 6.04
N PRO A 72 -7.26 -12.53 4.73
CA PRO A 72 -7.35 -13.58 3.71
C PRO A 72 -6.09 -14.48 3.59
N ALA A 73 -5.03 -14.18 4.34
CA ALA A 73 -3.79 -14.94 4.39
C ALA A 73 -3.40 -15.28 5.84
N ARG A 74 -2.52 -16.26 6.03
CA ARG A 74 -1.99 -16.62 7.35
C ARG A 74 -1.07 -15.54 7.94
N GLU A 75 -0.33 -14.87 7.06
CA GLU A 75 0.70 -13.90 7.41
C GLU A 75 0.45 -12.58 6.67
N THR A 76 0.77 -11.47 7.32
CA THR A 76 0.78 -10.13 6.72
C THR A 76 2.14 -9.75 6.18
N LEU A 77 3.21 -10.21 6.85
CA LEU A 77 4.60 -10.08 6.41
C LEU A 77 5.33 -11.37 6.73
N ARG A 78 6.20 -11.81 5.84
CA ARG A 78 7.31 -12.69 6.17
C ARG A 78 8.54 -12.22 5.41
N ALA A 79 9.72 -12.31 6.00
CA ALA A 79 10.95 -11.94 5.32
C ALA A 79 12.08 -12.82 5.84
N ARG A 80 12.94 -13.30 4.94
CA ARG A 80 14.15 -14.01 5.35
C ARG A 80 15.10 -13.07 6.07
N ARG A 81 15.23 -11.85 5.56
CA ARG A 81 16.15 -10.85 6.11
C ARG A 81 15.59 -9.45 5.94
N LEU A 82 15.59 -8.67 7.03
CA LEU A 82 15.31 -7.24 7.04
C LEU A 82 16.51 -6.51 7.66
N VAL A 83 17.10 -5.56 6.93
CA VAL A 83 18.21 -4.73 7.40
C VAL A 83 17.70 -3.30 7.55
N PHE A 84 17.85 -2.73 8.73
CA PHE A 84 17.50 -1.35 9.05
C PHE A 84 18.76 -0.56 9.32
N GLU A 85 18.92 0.61 8.72
CA GLU A 85 20.03 1.54 8.95
C GLU A 85 19.55 2.77 9.73
N PRO A 86 19.42 2.69 11.06
CA PRO A 86 19.00 3.83 11.87
C PRO A 86 20.09 4.91 11.95
N SER A 87 19.68 6.16 12.13
CA SER A 87 20.59 7.25 12.51
C SER A 87 20.68 7.36 14.03
N TRP A 88 21.72 6.77 14.62
CA TRP A 88 21.93 6.80 16.07
C TRP A 88 22.11 8.22 16.64
N ARG A 89 22.67 9.14 15.84
CA ARG A 89 22.84 10.55 16.22
C ARG A 89 21.49 11.24 16.37
N GLU A 90 20.58 11.00 15.42
CA GLU A 90 19.22 11.55 15.46
C GLU A 90 18.41 10.96 16.62
N LEU A 91 18.60 9.66 16.92
CA LEU A 91 17.97 9.02 18.07
C LEU A 91 18.38 9.67 19.40
N LEU A 92 19.65 10.04 19.54
CA LEU A 92 20.15 10.83 20.69
C LEU A 92 19.55 12.25 20.73
N ALA A 93 19.22 12.81 19.57
CA ALA A 93 18.52 14.10 19.42
C ALA A 93 16.98 13.98 19.48
N HIS A 94 16.44 12.85 19.93
CA HIS A 94 15.01 12.56 20.06
C HIS A 94 14.21 12.49 18.74
N ARG A 95 14.88 12.34 17.59
CA ARG A 95 14.25 12.11 16.28
C ARG A 95 14.42 10.64 15.87
N THR A 96 13.38 10.03 15.32
CA THR A 96 13.47 8.65 14.84
C THR A 96 13.72 8.67 13.35
N VAL A 97 14.98 8.57 12.93
CA VAL A 97 15.33 8.55 11.51
C VAL A 97 15.90 7.19 11.14
N ILE A 98 15.26 6.53 10.18
CA ILE A 98 15.73 5.30 9.55
C ILE A 98 16.18 5.68 8.14
N ARG A 99 17.49 5.66 7.87
CA ARG A 99 18.01 6.08 6.56
C ARG A 99 17.56 5.12 5.48
N ARG A 100 17.62 3.82 5.76
CA ARG A 100 17.32 2.76 4.79
C ARG A 100 16.76 1.53 5.48
N VAL A 101 15.82 0.88 4.81
CA VAL A 101 15.32 -0.46 5.12
C VAL A 101 15.49 -1.32 3.88
N VAL A 102 16.15 -2.48 3.99
CA VAL A 102 16.31 -3.44 2.89
C VAL A 102 15.70 -4.77 3.31
N GLY A 103 14.83 -5.31 2.47
CA GLY A 103 14.22 -6.63 2.66
C GLY A 103 14.58 -7.58 1.53
N THR A 104 14.94 -8.81 1.90
CA THR A 104 15.23 -9.91 0.97
C THR A 104 14.26 -11.06 1.24
N ASP A 105 13.71 -11.63 0.16
CA ASP A 105 12.69 -12.68 0.17
C ASP A 105 11.46 -12.32 1.00
N VAL A 106 10.93 -11.13 0.73
CA VAL A 106 9.78 -10.57 1.44
C VAL A 106 8.49 -11.15 0.87
N TYR A 107 7.70 -11.80 1.69
CA TYR A 107 6.29 -12.01 1.45
C TYR A 107 5.47 -10.89 2.10
N LEU A 108 4.58 -10.27 1.33
CA LEU A 108 3.67 -9.23 1.81
C LEU A 108 2.25 -9.57 1.36
N SER A 109 1.28 -9.43 2.26
CA SER A 109 -0.13 -9.43 1.85
C SER A 109 -0.77 -8.08 2.09
N VAL A 110 -1.56 -7.64 1.11
CA VAL A 110 -2.25 -6.36 1.09
C VAL A 110 -3.72 -6.62 0.81
N ARG A 111 -4.61 -5.89 1.49
CA ARG A 111 -6.05 -6.04 1.29
C ARG A 111 -6.70 -4.70 0.99
N ARG A 112 -7.44 -4.62 -0.11
CA ARG A 112 -8.47 -3.60 -0.28
C ARG A 112 -9.77 -4.13 0.27
N ASN A 113 -10.29 -3.49 1.31
CA ASN A 113 -11.55 -3.90 1.92
C ASN A 113 -12.75 -3.42 1.08
N ARG A 114 -13.98 -3.77 1.49
CA ARG A 114 -15.21 -3.37 0.77
C ARG A 114 -15.49 -1.87 0.73
N ASN A 115 -14.91 -1.08 1.63
CA ASN A 115 -15.03 0.38 1.59
C ASN A 115 -13.97 1.04 0.70
N GLY A 116 -13.18 0.23 -0.03
CA GLY A 116 -12.17 0.69 -0.96
C GLY A 116 -10.85 1.09 -0.31
N ARG A 117 -10.74 1.07 1.03
CA ARG A 117 -9.51 1.41 1.74
C ARG A 117 -8.48 0.29 1.64
N LEU A 118 -7.25 0.69 1.34
CA LEU A 118 -6.10 -0.20 1.31
C LEU A 118 -5.58 -0.42 2.74
N GLU A 119 -5.39 -1.68 3.10
CA GLU A 119 -4.86 -2.12 4.37
C GLU A 119 -3.56 -2.89 4.13
N VAL A 120 -2.49 -2.41 4.74
CA VAL A 120 -1.13 -2.97 4.69
C VAL A 120 -0.66 -3.11 6.13
N LEU A 121 -0.11 -4.28 6.48
CA LEU A 121 0.49 -4.59 7.79
C LEU A 121 -0.37 -4.11 8.99
N PRO A 122 -1.66 -4.47 9.06
CA PRO A 122 -2.57 -3.96 10.10
C PRO A 122 -2.09 -4.32 11.51
N THR A 123 -1.49 -5.49 11.68
CA THR A 123 -0.92 -5.96 12.95
C THR A 123 0.15 -4.98 13.45
N LEU A 124 1.16 -4.67 12.62
CA LEU A 124 2.21 -3.72 12.97
C LEU A 124 1.67 -2.33 13.25
N ARG A 125 0.73 -1.83 12.43
CA ARG A 125 0.16 -0.48 12.61
C ARG A 125 -0.55 -0.36 13.96
N ARG A 126 -1.29 -1.39 14.39
CA ARG A 126 -1.97 -1.43 15.68
C ARG A 126 -0.98 -1.54 16.83
N THR A 127 0.01 -2.44 16.74
CA THR A 127 1.03 -2.59 17.79
C THR A 127 1.85 -1.31 17.95
N ALA A 128 2.26 -0.68 16.86
CA ALA A 128 2.94 0.61 16.89
C ALA A 128 2.06 1.72 17.49
N ALA A 129 0.73 1.66 17.33
CA ALA A 129 -0.20 2.62 17.94
C ALA A 129 -0.31 2.40 19.45
N ALA A 130 -0.48 1.16 19.89
CA ALA A 130 -0.51 0.79 21.30
C ALA A 130 0.82 1.10 22.02
N ALA A 131 1.96 0.78 21.40
CA ALA A 131 3.30 1.08 21.94
C ALA A 131 3.59 2.59 22.02
N GLY A 132 2.95 3.40 21.17
CA GLY A 132 2.98 4.86 21.25
C GLY A 132 2.16 5.40 22.43
N ALA A 133 1.01 4.79 22.71
CA ALA A 133 0.15 5.14 23.84
C ALA A 133 0.76 4.76 25.20
N GLN A 134 1.36 3.57 25.32
CA GLN A 134 1.96 3.09 26.58
C GLN A 134 3.22 3.87 27.02
N GLY A 135 3.99 4.42 26.08
CA GLY A 135 5.12 5.32 26.40
C GLY A 135 4.66 6.64 27.03
N ALA A 136 3.42 7.07 26.76
CA ALA A 136 2.86 8.28 27.34
C ALA A 136 2.49 8.11 28.83
N ASP A 137 1.99 6.93 29.22
CA ASP A 137 1.65 6.63 30.62
C ASP A 137 2.90 6.53 31.52
N ALA A 138 3.98 5.89 31.06
CA ALA A 138 5.23 5.81 31.82
C ALA A 138 5.88 7.19 32.07
N THR A 139 5.72 8.13 31.12
CA THR A 139 6.23 9.50 31.26
C THR A 139 5.32 10.35 32.17
N ALA A 140 3.99 10.11 32.14
CA ALA A 140 3.03 10.79 33.01
C ALA A 140 3.15 10.35 34.49
N VAL A 141 3.51 9.09 34.75
CA VAL A 141 3.79 8.59 36.10
C VAL A 141 5.09 9.19 36.66
N ALA A 142 6.12 9.37 35.82
CA ALA A 142 7.37 10.03 36.22
C ALA A 142 7.19 11.54 36.52
N THR A 143 6.32 12.24 35.79
CA THR A 143 5.99 13.65 36.08
C THR A 143 5.15 13.82 37.35
N ARG A 144 4.25 12.88 37.68
CA ARG A 144 3.50 12.90 38.95
C ARG A 144 4.36 12.58 40.16
N ALA A 145 5.40 11.76 40.02
CA ALA A 145 6.32 11.45 41.11
C ALA A 145 7.24 12.63 41.49
N ASN A 146 7.52 13.56 40.57
CA ASN A 146 8.33 14.76 40.84
C ASN A 146 7.52 16.03 41.16
N GLY A 147 6.19 15.94 41.22
CA GLY A 147 5.30 17.07 41.55
C GLY A 147 4.71 17.05 42.96
N ALA A 148 4.95 16.00 43.75
CA ALA A 148 4.43 15.88 45.11
C ALA A 148 5.38 16.52 46.15
N SER A 149 5.62 17.82 46.03
CA SER A 149 6.09 18.67 47.15
C SER A 149 5.83 20.13 46.83
N ALA A 150 4.57 20.55 46.99
CA ALA A 150 4.17 21.90 47.41
C ALA A 150 2.64 22.00 47.49
N ALA A 151 2.17 22.70 48.53
CA ALA A 151 0.82 23.21 48.75
C ALA A 151 -0.24 22.25 49.33
N SER A 152 -0.15 22.11 50.65
CA SER A 152 -1.31 22.10 51.56
C SER A 152 -1.80 23.54 51.76
N ALA A 153 -3.11 23.82 51.60
CA ALA A 153 -3.97 24.61 52.51
C ALA A 153 -5.29 25.13 51.85
N ALA A 154 -6.37 25.10 52.66
CA ALA A 154 -7.72 25.70 52.54
C ALA A 154 -8.73 25.00 51.60
N ILE A 155 -9.79 24.29 52.06
CA ILE A 155 -11.04 24.69 52.78
C ILE A 155 -11.84 25.72 51.92
N ASP A 156 -13.09 25.56 51.49
CA ASP A 156 -14.31 25.07 52.16
C ASP A 156 -15.40 24.63 51.14
N SER A 157 -16.45 24.02 51.70
CA SER A 157 -17.66 23.45 51.12
C SER A 157 -18.62 24.44 50.45
N GLU A 158 -19.38 24.00 49.43
CA GLU A 158 -20.86 23.97 49.47
C GLU A 158 -21.54 23.29 48.25
N ARG A 159 -22.48 22.40 48.60
CA ARG A 159 -23.59 21.74 47.85
C ARG A 159 -24.00 22.25 46.46
N ARG A 160 -24.33 21.29 45.58
CA ARG A 160 -25.73 21.00 45.12
C ARG A 160 -25.85 19.70 44.31
N ASP A 161 -26.93 18.97 44.56
CA ASP A 161 -27.51 17.92 43.73
C ASP A 161 -27.76 18.38 42.29
N ALA A 162 -27.52 17.51 41.30
CA ALA A 162 -28.51 17.07 40.30
C ALA A 162 -27.87 16.25 39.17
N SER A 163 -28.58 15.19 38.80
CA SER A 163 -28.40 14.28 37.66
C SER A 163 -27.95 14.91 36.34
N ALA A 164 -27.05 14.21 35.64
CA ALA A 164 -27.09 14.11 34.18
C ALA A 164 -26.38 12.82 33.71
N VAL A 165 -27.17 11.85 33.28
CA VAL A 165 -26.75 10.81 32.34
C VAL A 165 -26.66 11.47 30.97
N SER A 166 -25.45 11.62 30.42
CA SER A 166 -25.24 11.68 28.96
C SER A 166 -23.78 11.42 28.65
N GLY A 167 -23.57 10.54 27.68
CA GLY A 167 -22.25 10.05 27.29
C GLY A 167 -21.35 11.14 26.74
N ALA A 168 -20.10 11.07 27.16
CA ALA A 168 -18.98 11.58 26.38
C ALA A 168 -17.84 10.59 26.60
N SER A 169 -17.66 9.69 25.63
CA SER A 169 -16.38 9.05 25.38
C SER A 169 -15.39 10.16 25.06
N GLY A 170 -14.81 10.74 26.12
CA GLY A 170 -13.72 11.68 26.02
C GLY A 170 -12.54 10.96 25.40
N GLU A 171 -12.34 11.18 24.11
CA GLU A 171 -11.13 10.85 23.39
C GLU A 171 -9.99 11.59 24.11
N ALA A 172 -9.31 10.85 25.00
CA ALA A 172 -8.12 11.31 25.67
C ALA A 172 -7.12 11.72 24.59
N ALA A 173 -6.87 13.02 24.48
CA ALA A 173 -5.96 13.62 23.52
C ALA A 173 -4.60 12.92 23.60
N ALA A 174 -4.35 12.00 22.68
CA ALA A 174 -3.10 11.29 22.55
C ALA A 174 -2.00 12.31 22.21
N ARG A 175 -1.00 12.46 23.09
CA ARG A 175 0.18 13.29 22.81
C ARG A 175 0.85 12.85 21.50
N PRO A 176 1.45 13.78 20.73
CA PRO A 176 1.95 13.49 19.39
C PRO A 176 3.02 12.38 19.44
N ARG A 177 2.80 11.33 18.65
CA ARG A 177 3.79 10.27 18.41
C ARG A 177 5.05 10.92 17.85
N ARG A 178 6.24 10.51 18.32
CA ARG A 178 7.51 11.05 17.84
C ARG A 178 7.57 10.93 16.31
N PRO A 179 7.88 12.01 15.58
CA PRO A 179 8.06 11.94 14.14
C PRO A 179 9.07 10.86 13.80
N THR A 180 8.72 10.05 12.81
CA THR A 180 9.56 8.99 12.27
C THR A 180 9.71 9.21 10.78
N ASP A 181 10.96 9.35 10.34
CA ASP A 181 11.31 9.54 8.94
C ASP A 181 12.03 8.29 8.44
N ILE A 182 11.58 7.74 7.33
CA ILE A 182 12.22 6.63 6.64
C ILE A 182 12.67 7.12 5.27
N GLY A 183 13.99 7.25 5.09
CA GLY A 183 14.55 7.78 3.85
C GLY A 183 14.30 6.86 2.67
N GLN A 184 14.50 5.55 2.84
CA GLN A 184 14.32 4.59 1.76
C GLN A 184 13.89 3.21 2.27
N ILE A 185 12.99 2.56 1.54
CA ILE A 185 12.62 1.15 1.71
C ILE A 185 12.88 0.44 0.39
N ILE A 186 13.63 -0.65 0.42
CA ILE A 186 13.96 -1.50 -0.73
C ILE A 186 13.53 -2.92 -0.44
N VAL A 187 12.81 -3.53 -1.37
CA VAL A 187 12.62 -4.98 -1.46
C VAL A 187 13.34 -5.48 -2.70
N GLU A 188 14.32 -6.35 -2.50
CA GLU A 188 15.18 -6.88 -3.57
C GLU A 188 14.56 -8.08 -4.29
N SER A 189 13.83 -8.89 -3.52
CA SER A 189 13.08 -10.06 -3.97
C SER A 189 11.88 -10.28 -3.05
N GLY A 190 10.76 -10.71 -3.62
CA GLY A 190 9.59 -10.99 -2.81
C GLY A 190 8.39 -11.56 -3.56
N GLN A 191 7.36 -11.87 -2.79
CA GLN A 191 6.02 -12.22 -3.26
C GLN A 191 4.96 -11.31 -2.61
N LEU A 192 4.11 -10.71 -3.42
CA LEU A 192 3.04 -9.83 -2.97
C LEU A 192 1.69 -10.46 -3.34
N ASP A 193 0.87 -10.73 -2.33
CA ASP A 193 -0.53 -11.10 -2.52
C ASP A 193 -1.43 -9.90 -2.24
N TYR A 194 -2.07 -9.39 -3.29
CA TYR A 194 -3.10 -8.35 -3.20
C TYR A 194 -4.49 -8.97 -3.21
N TYR A 195 -5.31 -8.64 -2.23
CA TYR A 195 -6.66 -9.14 -2.06
C TYR A 195 -7.67 -8.01 -2.19
N ASP A 196 -8.54 -8.08 -3.19
CA ASP A 196 -9.55 -7.06 -3.46
C ASP A 196 -10.96 -7.55 -3.14
N ALA A 197 -11.51 -7.03 -2.03
CA ALA A 197 -12.85 -7.37 -1.58
C ALA A 197 -13.95 -6.51 -2.25
N VAL A 198 -13.58 -5.50 -3.05
CA VAL A 198 -14.54 -4.65 -3.77
C VAL A 198 -15.11 -5.39 -4.98
N VAL A 199 -14.29 -6.21 -5.64
CA VAL A 199 -14.63 -6.83 -6.94
C VAL A 199 -15.17 -8.25 -6.83
N ALA A 200 -14.92 -8.96 -5.72
CA ALA A 200 -15.38 -10.33 -5.53
C ALA A 200 -15.62 -10.70 -4.06
N THR A 201 -16.41 -11.74 -3.83
CA THR A 201 -16.55 -12.43 -2.54
C THR A 201 -16.47 -13.95 -2.77
N PRO A 202 -15.44 -14.66 -2.25
CA PRO A 202 -14.33 -14.17 -1.42
C PRO A 202 -13.42 -13.15 -2.15
N PRO A 203 -12.58 -12.37 -1.42
CA PRO A 203 -11.75 -11.33 -2.03
C PRO A 203 -10.90 -11.87 -3.18
N TYR A 204 -10.90 -11.15 -4.30
CA TYR A 204 -10.15 -11.53 -5.48
C TYR A 204 -8.65 -11.42 -5.20
N ARG A 205 -7.90 -12.49 -5.46
CA ARG A 205 -6.46 -12.55 -5.17
C ARG A 205 -5.66 -12.33 -6.45
N LEU A 206 -4.85 -11.29 -6.44
CA LEU A 206 -3.78 -11.06 -7.41
C LEU A 206 -2.44 -11.36 -6.76
N ARG A 207 -1.65 -12.22 -7.41
CA ARG A 207 -0.32 -12.58 -6.96
C ARG A 207 0.73 -11.96 -7.87
N ILE A 208 1.68 -11.28 -7.26
CA ILE A 208 2.86 -10.71 -7.89
C ILE A 208 4.08 -11.42 -7.33
N ASP A 209 4.72 -12.24 -8.16
CA ASP A 209 5.97 -12.91 -7.86
C ASP A 209 7.17 -12.06 -8.30
N ASP A 210 8.35 -12.38 -7.78
CA ASP A 210 9.61 -11.66 -8.02
C ASP A 210 9.46 -10.14 -7.86
N PHE A 211 8.64 -9.70 -6.89
CA PHE A 211 8.37 -8.28 -6.74
C PHE A 211 9.59 -7.55 -6.19
N LYS A 212 9.88 -6.41 -6.80
CA LYS A 212 10.86 -5.42 -6.36
C LYS A 212 10.13 -4.15 -6.04
N LEU A 213 10.52 -3.49 -4.96
CA LEU A 213 9.89 -2.28 -4.50
C LEU A 213 10.95 -1.32 -3.99
N ARG A 214 10.85 -0.07 -4.41
CA ARG A 214 11.59 1.04 -3.84
C ARG A 214 10.58 2.10 -3.41
N ILE A 215 10.68 2.59 -2.18
CA ILE A 215 9.89 3.71 -1.65
C ILE A 215 10.89 4.70 -1.06
N ASP A 216 10.79 5.97 -1.40
CA ASP A 216 11.60 7.04 -0.80
C ASP A 216 10.72 7.99 0.02
N ASP A 217 11.34 8.62 1.02
CA ASP A 217 10.78 9.73 1.80
C ASP A 217 9.40 9.43 2.41
N LEU A 218 9.39 8.45 3.30
CA LEU A 218 8.21 8.05 4.04
C LEU A 218 8.18 8.69 5.43
N HIS A 219 7.18 9.54 5.67
CA HIS A 219 7.02 10.30 6.91
C HIS A 219 5.87 9.78 7.75
N PHE A 220 6.11 9.66 9.06
CA PHE A 220 5.10 9.35 10.06
C PHE A 220 5.11 10.39 11.18
N PRO A 221 3.98 11.06 11.49
CA PRO A 221 2.68 10.95 10.82
C PRO A 221 2.73 11.36 9.33
N PRO A 222 1.78 10.90 8.50
CA PRO A 222 1.72 11.23 7.08
C PRO A 222 1.73 12.75 6.83
N THR A 223 2.48 13.17 5.81
CA THR A 223 2.56 14.56 5.35
C THR A 223 2.11 14.66 3.87
N ASN A 224 2.07 15.87 3.33
CA ASN A 224 1.86 16.11 1.89
C ASN A 224 3.16 16.09 1.07
N ALA A 225 4.30 15.71 1.69
CA ALA A 225 5.52 15.47 0.94
C ALA A 225 5.31 14.29 -0.01
N HIS A 226 5.94 14.34 -1.19
CA HIS A 226 5.84 13.29 -2.18
C HIS A 226 6.69 12.10 -1.75
N THR A 227 6.04 11.01 -1.37
CA THR A 227 6.68 9.70 -1.23
C THR A 227 6.76 9.07 -2.61
N ALA A 228 7.96 9.02 -3.19
CA ALA A 228 8.19 8.39 -4.49
C ALA A 228 8.25 6.87 -4.34
N PHE A 229 7.81 6.14 -5.35
CA PHE A 229 7.94 4.69 -5.37
C PHE A 229 8.14 4.12 -6.79
N ASP A 230 8.76 2.94 -6.85
CA ASP A 230 8.90 2.11 -8.04
C ASP A 230 8.64 0.66 -7.64
N LEU A 231 7.66 0.04 -8.28
CA LEU A 231 7.26 -1.34 -8.06
C LEU A 231 7.36 -2.11 -9.37
N GLN A 232 8.06 -3.23 -9.36
CA GLN A 232 8.14 -4.16 -10.50
C GLN A 232 7.80 -5.56 -10.03
N GLY A 233 7.25 -6.39 -10.92
CA GLY A 233 7.03 -7.80 -10.59
C GLY A 233 6.37 -8.57 -11.73
N ARG A 234 6.19 -9.87 -11.50
CA ARG A 234 5.55 -10.79 -12.44
C ARG A 234 4.18 -11.18 -11.92
N LEU A 235 3.16 -11.04 -12.75
CA LEU A 235 1.83 -11.53 -12.42
C LEU A 235 1.76 -13.02 -12.73
N HIS A 236 1.13 -13.78 -11.84
CA HIS A 236 1.00 -15.22 -12.00
C HIS A 236 -0.45 -15.68 -11.81
N GLN A 237 -1.02 -16.32 -12.83
CA GLN A 237 -2.28 -17.06 -12.70
C GLN A 237 -2.36 -18.21 -13.71
N ARG A 238 -2.61 -19.42 -13.20
CA ARG A 238 -3.04 -20.63 -13.95
C ARG A 238 -2.48 -20.73 -15.39
N GLY A 239 -1.16 -20.84 -15.52
CA GLY A 239 -0.51 -21.16 -16.79
C GLY A 239 -0.22 -19.98 -17.72
N SER A 240 -0.56 -18.75 -17.31
CA SER A 240 -0.22 -17.53 -18.03
C SER A 240 0.32 -16.47 -17.07
N GLY A 241 1.16 -15.60 -17.61
CA GLY A 241 1.97 -14.66 -16.85
C GLY A 241 1.65 -13.21 -17.16
N GLY A 242 2.65 -12.36 -16.94
CA GLY A 242 2.67 -10.95 -17.31
C GLY A 242 3.71 -10.21 -16.48
N THR A 243 4.13 -9.04 -16.93
CA THR A 243 4.97 -8.16 -16.12
C THR A 243 4.21 -6.90 -15.74
N LEU A 244 4.39 -6.46 -14.50
CA LEU A 244 3.85 -5.23 -13.95
C LEU A 244 5.01 -4.29 -13.61
N HIS A 245 4.90 -3.04 -14.03
CA HIS A 245 5.74 -1.95 -13.56
C HIS A 245 4.86 -0.76 -13.20
N THR A 246 4.93 -0.30 -11.97
CA THR A 246 4.16 0.84 -11.47
C THR A 246 5.09 1.77 -10.73
N HIS A 247 5.17 3.03 -11.15
CA HIS A 247 6.05 4.02 -10.54
C HIS A 247 5.38 5.38 -10.47
N GLY A 248 5.84 6.23 -9.55
CA GLY A 248 5.28 7.56 -9.38
C GLY A 248 5.45 8.06 -7.96
N TRP A 249 4.51 8.90 -7.52
CA TRP A 249 4.53 9.41 -6.16
C TRP A 249 3.12 9.50 -5.56
N ILE A 250 3.08 9.51 -4.24
CA ILE A 250 1.88 9.74 -3.43
C ILE A 250 2.17 10.75 -2.32
N ALA A 251 1.24 11.68 -2.11
CA ALA A 251 1.18 12.54 -0.93
C ALA A 251 0.22 11.90 0.07
N LEU A 252 0.74 11.28 1.14
CA LEU A 252 -0.04 10.38 2.00
C LEU A 252 -1.12 11.08 2.83
N ALA A 253 -0.96 12.37 3.16
CA ALA A 253 -1.97 13.11 3.92
C ALA A 253 -3.14 13.59 3.05
N SER A 254 -2.88 14.12 1.84
CA SER A 254 -3.93 14.55 0.91
C SER A 254 -4.49 13.42 0.05
N SER A 255 -3.77 12.28 -0.03
CA SER A 255 -4.02 11.21 -1.01
C SER A 255 -3.87 11.65 -2.47
N ASP A 256 -3.14 12.73 -2.74
CA ASP A 256 -2.80 13.12 -4.10
C ASP A 256 -1.77 12.15 -4.69
N VAL A 257 -1.91 11.85 -5.97
CA VAL A 257 -1.17 10.78 -6.63
C VAL A 257 -0.81 11.18 -8.05
N ASP A 258 0.35 10.78 -8.55
CA ASP A 258 0.68 10.73 -9.98
C ASP A 258 1.49 9.46 -10.23
N ILE A 259 0.87 8.48 -10.88
CA ILE A 259 1.40 7.13 -11.06
C ILE A 259 1.28 6.72 -12.52
N GLU A 260 2.33 6.13 -13.06
CA GLU A 260 2.29 5.38 -14.31
C GLU A 260 2.30 3.89 -14.02
N THR A 261 1.43 3.14 -14.69
CA THR A 261 1.34 1.69 -14.62
C THR A 261 1.48 1.12 -16.02
N ARG A 262 2.37 0.15 -16.17
CA ARG A 262 2.56 -0.65 -17.36
C ARG A 262 2.36 -2.12 -17.04
N LEU A 263 1.50 -2.73 -17.83
CA LEU A 263 1.23 -4.16 -17.85
C LEU A 263 1.67 -4.68 -19.22
N ARG A 264 2.39 -5.79 -19.24
CA ARG A 264 2.75 -6.46 -20.50
C ARG A 264 2.40 -7.93 -20.44
N GLN A 265 1.80 -8.42 -21.52
CA GLN A 265 1.50 -9.84 -21.76
C GLN A 265 0.75 -10.47 -20.58
N ALA A 266 -0.11 -9.70 -19.92
CA ALA A 266 -0.86 -10.20 -18.77
C ALA A 266 -2.03 -11.05 -19.22
N ASP A 267 -2.27 -12.19 -18.57
CA ASP A 267 -3.48 -12.94 -18.82
C ASP A 267 -4.73 -12.07 -18.58
N VAL A 268 -5.60 -11.96 -19.58
CA VAL A 268 -6.80 -11.12 -19.48
C VAL A 268 -7.75 -11.58 -18.36
N THR A 269 -7.70 -12.86 -17.96
CA THR A 269 -8.48 -13.41 -16.85
C THR A 269 -8.07 -12.84 -15.48
N LEU A 270 -6.86 -12.27 -15.36
CA LEU A 270 -6.43 -11.48 -14.19
C LEU A 270 -7.22 -10.18 -14.06
N LEU A 271 -7.66 -9.63 -15.19
CA LEU A 271 -8.35 -8.35 -15.28
C LEU A 271 -9.87 -8.50 -15.34
N ALA A 272 -10.37 -9.71 -15.58
CA ALA A 272 -11.80 -9.97 -15.76
C ALA A 272 -12.68 -9.39 -14.63
N PRO A 273 -12.33 -9.50 -13.33
CA PRO A 273 -13.13 -8.89 -12.26
C PRO A 273 -13.18 -7.36 -12.29
N TYR A 274 -12.19 -6.72 -12.91
CA TYR A 274 -12.08 -5.27 -13.03
C TYR A 274 -12.74 -4.72 -14.29
N LEU A 275 -12.70 -5.48 -15.38
CA LEU A 275 -13.30 -5.08 -16.66
C LEU A 275 -14.80 -5.36 -16.70
N MET A 276 -15.26 -6.44 -16.07
CA MET A 276 -16.58 -7.03 -16.36
C MET A 276 -17.38 -7.36 -15.09
N ARG A 277 -17.49 -6.41 -14.16
CA ARG A 277 -18.18 -6.62 -12.88
C ARG A 277 -19.63 -7.09 -13.03
N ARG A 278 -20.31 -6.73 -14.14
CA ARG A 278 -21.71 -7.08 -14.43
C ARG A 278 -21.89 -8.30 -15.36
N SER A 279 -20.81 -8.81 -15.96
CA SER A 279 -20.87 -9.93 -16.92
C SER A 279 -19.71 -10.91 -16.68
N PRO A 280 -19.71 -11.60 -15.53
CA PRO A 280 -18.67 -12.57 -15.21
C PRO A 280 -18.64 -13.68 -16.27
N GLY A 281 -17.44 -14.07 -16.71
CA GLY A 281 -17.26 -15.19 -17.65
C GLY A 281 -17.30 -14.82 -19.15
N LEU A 282 -17.43 -13.53 -19.51
CA LEU A 282 -17.29 -13.10 -20.92
C LEU A 282 -15.88 -13.38 -21.45
N LEU A 283 -14.84 -13.24 -20.62
CA LEU A 283 -13.45 -13.44 -21.00
C LEU A 283 -12.94 -14.80 -20.51
N ALA A 284 -12.54 -15.67 -21.43
CA ALA A 284 -12.01 -17.01 -21.17
C ALA A 284 -10.50 -17.12 -21.39
N GLY A 285 -9.88 -16.19 -22.11
CA GLY A 285 -8.43 -16.15 -22.30
C GLY A 285 -7.97 -15.07 -23.26
N GLY A 286 -6.66 -14.98 -23.45
CA GLY A 286 -5.99 -13.93 -24.22
C GLY A 286 -4.97 -13.19 -23.36
N THR A 287 -4.25 -12.25 -23.96
CA THR A 287 -3.29 -11.41 -23.23
C THR A 287 -3.62 -9.93 -23.37
N ALA A 288 -3.17 -9.13 -22.39
CA ALA A 288 -3.42 -7.71 -22.29
C ALA A 288 -2.11 -6.94 -22.04
N ASP A 289 -1.92 -5.90 -22.83
CA ASP A 289 -0.94 -4.84 -22.61
C ASP A 289 -1.68 -3.58 -22.17
N LEU A 290 -1.27 -2.98 -21.04
CA LEU A 290 -1.86 -1.74 -20.52
C LEU A 290 -0.75 -0.72 -20.30
N THR A 291 -0.96 0.50 -20.78
CA THR A 291 -0.20 1.67 -20.31
C THR A 291 -1.19 2.70 -19.81
N MET A 292 -1.08 3.09 -18.55
CA MET A 292 -2.01 4.02 -17.91
C MET A 292 -1.27 4.98 -17.01
N ARG A 293 -1.58 6.27 -17.09
CA ARG A 293 -1.20 7.27 -16.09
C ARG A 293 -2.43 7.65 -15.28
N THR A 294 -2.29 7.64 -13.96
CA THR A 294 -3.34 7.95 -13.01
C THR A 294 -2.92 9.12 -12.15
N ARG A 295 -3.73 10.18 -12.17
CA ARG A 295 -3.57 11.36 -11.32
C ARG A 295 -4.77 11.49 -10.39
N VAL A 296 -4.48 11.74 -9.13
CA VAL A 296 -5.49 12.11 -8.14
C VAL A 296 -5.12 13.47 -7.59
N ARG A 297 -6.07 14.42 -7.67
CA ARG A 297 -5.96 15.76 -7.11
C ARG A 297 -7.28 16.11 -6.45
N HIS A 298 -7.28 16.34 -5.15
CA HIS A 298 -8.47 16.77 -4.40
C HIS A 298 -9.74 15.94 -4.71
N PRO A 299 -9.98 14.88 -3.95
CA PRO A 299 -10.31 13.50 -4.39
C PRO A 299 -10.78 13.23 -5.85
N ARG A 300 -10.41 14.02 -6.86
CA ARG A 300 -10.77 13.73 -8.25
C ARG A 300 -9.71 12.87 -8.92
N LEU A 301 -10.18 11.80 -9.54
CA LEU A 301 -9.43 10.91 -10.41
C LEU A 301 -9.43 11.46 -11.84
N ASP A 302 -8.26 11.46 -12.45
CA ASP A 302 -8.04 11.61 -13.89
C ASP A 302 -7.01 10.56 -14.30
N ALA A 303 -7.45 9.56 -15.06
CA ALA A 303 -6.59 8.52 -15.60
C ALA A 303 -6.75 8.42 -17.11
N ASN A 304 -5.65 8.30 -17.82
CA ASN A 304 -5.64 8.07 -19.26
C ASN A 304 -4.75 6.88 -19.58
N GLY A 305 -5.09 6.15 -20.64
CA GLY A 305 -4.33 4.98 -21.01
C GLY A 305 -4.78 4.32 -22.29
N ARG A 306 -4.03 3.27 -22.64
CA ARG A 306 -4.28 2.39 -23.77
C ARG A 306 -4.23 0.94 -23.29
N LEU A 307 -5.26 0.19 -23.63
CA LEU A 307 -5.37 -1.25 -23.43
C LEU A 307 -5.37 -1.93 -24.80
N ASP A 308 -4.39 -2.79 -25.03
CA ASP A 308 -4.31 -3.65 -26.20
C ASP A 308 -4.60 -5.09 -25.76
N LEU A 309 -5.58 -5.73 -26.39
CA LEU A 309 -5.93 -7.13 -26.15
C LEU A 309 -5.53 -7.97 -27.35
N HIS A 310 -4.89 -9.11 -27.08
CA HIS A 310 -4.40 -10.04 -28.08
C HIS A 310 -5.00 -11.43 -27.86
N ASP A 311 -5.29 -12.13 -28.95
CA ASP A 311 -5.78 -13.51 -28.96
C ASP A 311 -6.97 -13.72 -28.01
N LEU A 312 -7.91 -12.77 -28.02
CA LEU A 312 -9.00 -12.72 -27.08
C LEU A 312 -9.94 -13.91 -27.31
N ARG A 313 -10.22 -14.65 -26.24
CA ARG A 313 -11.16 -15.77 -26.25
C ARG A 313 -12.33 -15.43 -25.36
N LEU A 314 -13.53 -15.45 -25.94
CA LEU A 314 -14.76 -15.26 -25.20
C LEU A 314 -15.22 -16.60 -24.58
N GLY A 315 -15.81 -16.55 -23.39
CA GLY A 315 -16.38 -17.72 -22.73
C GLY A 315 -17.71 -18.17 -23.34
N GLU A 316 -18.22 -19.32 -22.90
CA GLU A 316 -19.49 -19.91 -23.33
C GLU A 316 -20.70 -18.99 -23.07
N GLN A 317 -20.62 -18.13 -22.04
CA GLN A 317 -21.63 -17.11 -21.73
C GLN A 317 -21.40 -15.80 -22.50
N GLY A 318 -20.46 -15.80 -23.46
CA GLY A 318 -19.93 -14.61 -24.08
C GLY A 318 -20.70 -14.07 -25.28
N THR A 319 -21.91 -14.58 -25.53
CA THR A 319 -22.76 -14.07 -26.61
C THR A 319 -23.36 -12.72 -26.19
N LEU A 320 -22.91 -11.63 -26.81
CA LEU A 320 -23.58 -10.34 -26.70
C LEU A 320 -24.80 -10.33 -27.62
N ALA A 321 -26.00 -10.13 -27.05
CA ALA A 321 -27.24 -9.93 -27.82
C ALA A 321 -27.50 -10.96 -28.93
N ALA A 322 -27.27 -12.26 -28.65
CA ALA A 322 -27.43 -13.39 -29.57
C ALA A 322 -26.48 -13.42 -30.79
N LEU A 323 -25.43 -12.59 -30.81
CA LEU A 323 -24.41 -12.66 -31.86
C LEU A 323 -23.42 -13.80 -31.59
N PRO A 324 -22.99 -14.55 -32.63
CA PRO A 324 -21.88 -15.49 -32.50
C PRO A 324 -20.61 -14.80 -32.02
N ARG A 325 -19.84 -15.47 -31.14
CA ARG A 325 -18.61 -14.93 -30.54
C ARG A 325 -17.59 -14.50 -31.59
N GLU A 326 -17.50 -15.23 -32.70
CA GLU A 326 -16.59 -14.96 -33.80
C GLU A 326 -16.92 -13.63 -34.49
N VAL A 327 -18.21 -13.28 -34.59
CA VAL A 327 -18.68 -12.00 -35.16
C VAL A 327 -18.32 -10.84 -34.23
N VAL A 328 -18.49 -11.03 -32.91
CA VAL A 328 -18.12 -10.01 -31.92
C VAL A 328 -16.61 -9.76 -31.95
N LEU A 329 -15.79 -10.81 -31.99
CA LEU A 329 -14.34 -10.68 -32.05
C LEU A 329 -13.89 -10.02 -33.35
N ALA A 330 -14.39 -10.47 -34.51
CA ALA A 330 -14.06 -9.89 -35.81
C ALA A 330 -14.49 -8.42 -35.96
N ALA A 331 -15.52 -7.98 -35.23
CA ALA A 331 -15.91 -6.58 -35.18
C ALA A 331 -14.91 -5.71 -34.42
N LEU A 332 -14.28 -6.25 -33.38
CA LEU A 332 -13.43 -5.48 -32.46
C LEU A 332 -11.95 -5.54 -32.83
N GLU A 333 -11.51 -6.64 -33.42
CA GLU A 333 -10.14 -6.85 -33.84
C GLU A 333 -9.79 -5.99 -35.05
N ASP A 334 -8.57 -5.46 -35.04
CA ASP A 334 -7.98 -4.86 -36.22
C ASP A 334 -7.47 -5.93 -37.21
N HIS A 335 -6.90 -5.48 -38.33
CA HIS A 335 -6.30 -6.36 -39.34
C HIS A 335 -5.14 -7.25 -38.83
N LYS A 336 -4.65 -7.01 -37.60
CA LYS A 336 -3.61 -7.79 -36.94
C LYS A 336 -4.16 -8.68 -35.82
N GLY A 337 -5.49 -8.76 -35.66
CA GLY A 337 -6.12 -9.53 -34.58
C GLY A 337 -6.00 -8.86 -33.21
N VAL A 338 -5.79 -7.55 -33.15
CA VAL A 338 -5.60 -6.80 -31.89
C VAL A 338 -6.78 -5.88 -31.63
N ILE A 339 -7.29 -5.87 -30.40
CA ILE A 339 -8.33 -4.94 -29.95
C ILE A 339 -7.66 -3.82 -29.15
N SER A 340 -7.59 -2.62 -29.72
CA SER A 340 -6.95 -1.45 -29.09
C SER A 340 -7.98 -0.43 -28.58
N LEU A 341 -7.93 -0.16 -27.29
CA LEU A 341 -8.83 0.74 -26.58
C LEU A 341 -8.03 1.86 -25.90
N ASP A 342 -8.12 3.06 -26.46
CA ASP A 342 -7.66 4.27 -25.78
C ASP A 342 -8.79 4.79 -24.89
N PHE A 343 -8.47 5.17 -23.67
CA PHE A 343 -9.47 5.60 -22.70
C PHE A 343 -8.99 6.77 -21.85
N THR A 344 -9.95 7.59 -21.46
CA THR A 344 -9.82 8.55 -20.35
C THR A 344 -10.92 8.23 -19.34
N LEU A 345 -10.55 8.19 -18.08
CA LEU A 345 -11.38 7.91 -16.92
C LEU A 345 -11.29 9.10 -15.97
N SER A 346 -12.41 9.78 -15.73
CA SER A 346 -12.48 10.88 -14.78
C SER A 346 -13.65 10.70 -13.81
N GLY A 347 -13.49 11.14 -12.56
CA GLY A 347 -14.57 11.09 -11.58
C GLY A 347 -14.14 11.49 -10.17
N ASP A 348 -15.09 11.54 -9.24
CA ASP A 348 -14.81 11.76 -7.82
C ASP A 348 -14.56 10.41 -7.13
N LEU A 349 -13.50 10.30 -6.32
CA LEU A 349 -13.24 9.08 -5.56
C LEU A 349 -14.24 8.85 -4.42
N LYS A 350 -14.96 9.89 -3.98
CA LYS A 350 -15.99 9.82 -2.92
C LYS A 350 -17.37 9.49 -3.46
N ASP A 351 -17.70 9.96 -4.66
CA ASP A 351 -18.90 9.57 -5.41
C ASP A 351 -18.44 8.93 -6.73
N PRO A 352 -18.24 7.60 -6.78
CA PRO A 352 -17.54 6.88 -7.84
C PRO A 352 -18.36 6.77 -9.14
N LYS A 353 -18.91 7.88 -9.61
CA LYS A 353 -19.49 8.06 -10.94
C LYS A 353 -18.37 8.42 -11.88
N PHE A 354 -17.78 7.40 -12.49
CA PHE A 354 -16.70 7.60 -13.45
C PHE A 354 -17.26 7.70 -14.87
N SER A 355 -16.75 8.65 -15.64
CA SER A 355 -17.03 8.76 -17.07
C SER A 355 -15.88 8.15 -17.87
N LEU A 356 -16.23 7.33 -18.86
CA LEU A 356 -15.31 6.79 -19.84
C LEU A 356 -15.52 7.54 -21.17
N ASP A 357 -14.43 7.85 -21.86
CA ASP A 357 -14.48 8.67 -23.09
C ASP A 357 -15.33 8.06 -24.24
N GLU A 358 -15.95 8.92 -25.04
CA GLU A 358 -16.78 8.55 -26.20
C GLU A 358 -16.01 7.75 -27.24
N GLY A 359 -14.67 7.92 -27.31
CA GLY A 359 -13.80 7.22 -28.24
C GLY A 359 -13.91 5.70 -28.17
N ILE A 360 -14.22 5.13 -26.99
CA ILE A 360 -14.52 3.71 -26.85
C ILE A 360 -15.82 3.37 -27.58
N ALA A 361 -16.92 4.07 -27.27
CA ALA A 361 -18.22 3.82 -27.88
C ALA A 361 -18.17 3.97 -29.41
N THR A 362 -17.45 4.98 -29.92
CA THR A 362 -17.26 5.19 -31.36
C THR A 362 -16.48 4.04 -32.01
N ARG A 363 -15.43 3.53 -31.37
CA ARG A 363 -14.68 2.37 -31.88
C ARG A 363 -15.50 1.10 -31.91
N PHE A 364 -16.26 0.84 -30.85
CA PHE A 364 -17.22 -0.27 -30.82
C PHE A 364 -18.22 -0.13 -31.98
N ALA A 365 -18.86 1.02 -32.13
CA ALA A 365 -19.82 1.26 -33.21
C ALA A 365 -19.21 1.09 -34.61
N ALA A 366 -18.01 1.63 -34.84
CA ALA A 366 -17.30 1.51 -36.11
C ALA A 366 -16.91 0.06 -36.43
N GLY A 367 -16.49 -0.71 -35.42
CA GLY A 367 -16.18 -2.12 -35.52
C GLY A 367 -17.38 -2.96 -35.94
N PHE A 368 -18.53 -2.74 -35.28
CA PHE A 368 -19.78 -3.41 -35.62
C PHE A 368 -20.28 -3.05 -37.03
N ALA A 369 -20.18 -1.78 -37.43
CA ALA A 369 -20.57 -1.36 -38.78
C ALA A 369 -19.76 -2.11 -39.87
N ARG A 370 -18.45 -2.31 -39.65
CA ARG A 370 -17.61 -3.09 -40.57
C ARG A 370 -17.98 -4.57 -40.59
N ALA A 371 -18.19 -5.20 -39.43
CA ALA A 371 -18.55 -6.62 -39.35
C ALA A 371 -19.90 -6.95 -40.01
N LEU A 372 -20.84 -6.02 -39.97
CA LEU A 372 -22.14 -6.15 -40.63
C LEU A 372 -22.08 -5.80 -42.14
N GLY A 373 -20.91 -5.44 -42.67
CA GLY A 373 -20.74 -5.10 -44.09
C GLY A 373 -21.48 -3.84 -44.52
N VAL A 374 -21.89 -2.99 -43.57
CA VAL A 374 -22.63 -1.76 -43.87
C VAL A 374 -21.63 -0.65 -44.23
N SER A 375 -21.68 -0.17 -45.48
CA SER A 375 -20.80 0.91 -45.93
C SER A 375 -21.13 2.23 -45.22
N SER A 376 -20.11 3.07 -45.06
CA SER A 376 -20.16 4.38 -44.39
C SER A 376 -21.15 5.38 -45.02
N GLU A 377 -21.73 5.10 -46.20
CA GLU A 377 -22.71 5.95 -46.86
C GLU A 377 -24.16 5.68 -46.43
N GLY A 378 -24.49 4.48 -45.95
CA GLY A 378 -25.83 4.13 -45.46
C GLY A 378 -26.14 4.63 -44.04
N VAL A 379 -25.10 4.92 -43.27
CA VAL A 379 -25.21 5.31 -41.86
C VAL A 379 -25.48 6.83 -41.72
N ALA A 380 -25.01 7.66 -42.65
CA ALA A 380 -25.13 9.12 -42.60
C ALA A 380 -26.59 9.65 -42.53
N LYS A 381 -27.60 8.87 -42.97
CA LYS A 381 -29.02 9.27 -42.96
C LYS A 381 -29.81 8.88 -41.70
N GLY A 382 -29.25 8.04 -40.81
CA GLY A 382 -29.96 7.52 -39.61
C GLY A 382 -29.37 7.91 -38.26
N LEU A 383 -28.27 8.67 -38.22
CA LEU A 383 -27.40 8.80 -37.03
C LEU A 383 -27.92 9.63 -35.86
N GLY A 384 -29.02 10.38 -36.01
CA GLY A 384 -29.48 11.27 -34.93
C GLY A 384 -30.09 10.55 -33.73
N GLU A 385 -30.84 9.47 -33.96
CA GLU A 385 -31.69 8.84 -32.94
C GLU A 385 -31.21 7.43 -32.54
N THR A 386 -30.68 6.64 -33.48
CA THR A 386 -30.28 5.25 -33.20
C THR A 386 -28.92 5.14 -32.50
N ALA A 387 -28.00 6.08 -32.77
CA ALA A 387 -26.69 6.14 -32.09
C ALA A 387 -26.81 6.54 -30.61
N LYS A 388 -27.77 7.41 -30.26
CA LYS A 388 -28.09 7.73 -28.86
C LYS A 388 -28.70 6.55 -28.11
N GLY A 389 -29.57 5.77 -28.77
CA GLY A 389 -30.19 4.57 -28.19
C GLY A 389 -29.20 3.44 -27.92
N LEU A 390 -28.30 3.17 -28.87
CA LEU A 390 -27.27 2.14 -28.74
C LEU A 390 -26.12 2.59 -27.82
N GLY A 391 -25.73 3.87 -27.87
CA GLY A 391 -24.78 4.46 -26.92
C GLY A 391 -25.28 4.38 -25.48
N GLY A 392 -26.55 4.67 -25.24
CA GLY A 392 -27.18 4.52 -23.91
C GLY A 392 -27.24 3.08 -23.42
N ALA A 393 -27.49 2.12 -24.31
CA ALA A 393 -27.50 0.69 -23.97
C ALA A 393 -26.09 0.15 -23.65
N LEU A 394 -25.07 0.58 -24.40
CA LEU A 394 -23.67 0.24 -24.12
C LEU A 394 -23.15 0.90 -22.84
N LEU A 395 -23.50 2.17 -22.59
CA LEU A 395 -23.13 2.88 -21.35
C LEU A 395 -23.78 2.23 -20.11
N ASN A 396 -25.02 1.72 -20.23
CA ASN A 396 -25.66 0.95 -19.15
C ASN A 396 -24.99 -0.42 -18.91
N LEU A 397 -24.34 -0.99 -19.94
CA LEU A 397 -23.59 -2.25 -19.86
C LEU A 397 -22.21 -2.07 -19.21
N ILE A 398 -21.53 -0.95 -19.50
CA ILE A 398 -20.20 -0.60 -18.95
C ILE A 398 -20.30 -0.07 -17.50
N GLY A 399 -21.52 0.15 -17.00
CA GLY A 399 -21.82 0.31 -15.59
C GLY A 399 -21.70 1.75 -15.10
N GLN A 400 -22.86 2.40 -14.97
CA GLN A 400 -23.03 3.41 -13.93
C GLN A 400 -22.97 2.79 -12.53
#